data_AF-A0A4R8M384-F1
#
_entry.id   AF-A0A4R8M384-F1
#
_cell.length_a   1.000
_cell.length_b   1.000
_cell.length_c   1.000
_cell.angle_alpha   90.00
_cell.angle_beta   90.00
_cell.angle_gamma   90.00
#
_symmetry.space_group_name_H-M   'P 1'
#
loop_
_entity.id
_entity.type
_entity.pdbx_description
1 polymer ?
#
loop_
_entity_poly.entity_id
_entity_poly.type
_entity_poly.pdbx_seq_one_letter_code
_entity_poly.pdbx_strand_id
1 'polypeptide(L)'
;MQIKPITLLIFSAFVALSCKEYVGKDVTNYRYFDVALADTIPDSKLKAVTDMEHLEYGVSVAYVNENNDTIIPFGKYAYYGTDILEFYANVMEHPNDSTYGRQMAIDKNENILFDLVMYDNGLEPFNDGLTRVIRNGKMGYANKFGQVVIACEYDYVKWFENGKAEVTYSAKEYFDLDEHRVVESDNWFSIDKKGNRVD
;
A
#
# COMPACT_ATOMS: atom_id res chain seq x y z
N MET A 1 -31.11 60.11 -41.69
CA MET A 1 -30.07 59.88 -40.67
C MET A 1 -30.09 58.40 -40.33
N GLN A 2 -29.07 57.66 -40.76
CA GLN A 2 -28.90 56.23 -40.46
C GLN A 2 -28.48 56.04 -39.00
N ILE A 3 -29.01 55.00 -38.34
CA ILE A 3 -28.31 54.30 -37.26
C ILE A 3 -28.54 52.81 -37.48
N LYS A 4 -27.48 52.08 -37.83
CA LYS A 4 -27.47 50.61 -37.86
C LYS A 4 -27.35 50.10 -36.42
N PRO A 5 -28.06 49.03 -36.02
CA PRO A 5 -27.83 48.38 -34.74
C PRO A 5 -26.46 47.68 -34.77
N ILE A 6 -25.65 47.94 -33.73
CA ILE A 6 -24.36 47.29 -33.50
C ILE A 6 -24.65 45.90 -32.91
N THR A 7 -24.29 44.85 -33.66
CA THR A 7 -24.27 43.48 -33.15
C THR A 7 -23.10 43.35 -32.18
N LEU A 8 -23.40 43.26 -30.87
CA LEU A 8 -22.41 42.94 -29.86
C LEU A 8 -22.22 41.42 -29.82
N LEU A 9 -21.17 40.93 -30.47
CA LEU A 9 -20.73 39.54 -30.35
C LEU A 9 -20.03 39.37 -28.99
N ILE A 10 -20.76 38.81 -28.02
CA ILE A 10 -20.19 38.38 -26.75
C ILE A 10 -19.42 37.08 -27.01
N PHE A 11 -18.10 37.16 -27.09
CA PHE A 11 -17.24 35.98 -27.04
C PHE A 11 -17.25 35.46 -25.61
N SER A 12 -18.07 34.45 -25.33
CA SER A 12 -17.99 33.71 -24.07
C SER A 12 -16.65 32.98 -24.06
N ALA A 13 -15.71 33.48 -23.26
CA ALA A 13 -14.49 32.76 -22.94
C ALA A 13 -14.89 31.43 -22.26
N PHE A 14 -14.77 30.33 -22.97
CA PHE A 14 -14.79 29.00 -22.37
C PHE A 14 -13.56 28.91 -21.46
N VAL A 15 -13.76 29.16 -20.16
CA VAL A 15 -12.78 28.74 -19.16
C VAL A 15 -12.83 27.22 -19.19
N ALA A 16 -11.84 26.60 -19.82
CA ALA A 16 -11.62 25.16 -19.68
C ALA A 16 -11.20 24.91 -18.23
N LEU A 17 -12.18 24.71 -17.33
CA LEU A 17 -11.91 24.02 -16.09
C LEU A 17 -11.45 22.61 -16.49
N SER A 18 -10.15 22.34 -16.35
CA SER A 18 -9.67 20.97 -16.26
C SER A 18 -10.36 20.35 -15.05
N CYS A 19 -11.46 19.63 -15.28
CA CYS A 19 -12.09 18.82 -14.26
C CYS A 19 -11.17 17.61 -14.03
N LYS A 20 -10.38 17.64 -12.96
CA LYS A 20 -9.64 16.46 -12.49
C LYS A 20 -10.64 15.36 -12.15
N GLU A 21 -10.43 14.17 -12.66
CA GLU A 21 -11.18 12.99 -12.26
C GLU A 21 -10.46 12.35 -11.08
N TYR A 22 -11.10 12.41 -9.90
CA TYR A 22 -10.52 11.87 -8.69
C TYR A 22 -10.78 10.37 -8.57
N VAL A 23 -9.75 9.64 -8.13
CA VAL A 23 -9.80 8.21 -7.86
C VAL A 23 -10.62 7.98 -6.59
N GLY A 24 -11.64 7.13 -6.69
CA GLY A 24 -12.40 6.65 -5.54
C GLY A 24 -11.53 5.75 -4.65
N LYS A 25 -11.64 5.91 -3.33
CA LYS A 25 -10.99 5.00 -2.38
C LYS A 25 -11.94 3.89 -2.00
N ASP A 26 -11.57 2.66 -2.33
CA ASP A 26 -12.32 1.49 -1.88
C ASP A 26 -12.13 1.30 -0.38
N VAL A 27 -13.25 1.25 0.34
CA VAL A 27 -13.27 0.82 1.74
C VAL A 27 -13.55 -0.67 1.75
N THR A 28 -12.57 -1.43 2.24
CA THR A 28 -12.71 -2.86 2.44
C THR A 28 -13.14 -3.16 3.89
N ASN A 29 -13.61 -4.37 4.15
CA ASN A 29 -14.04 -4.82 5.49
C ASN A 29 -13.32 -6.10 5.91
N TYR A 30 -12.03 -6.19 5.61
CA TYR A 30 -11.25 -7.37 5.95
C TYR A 30 -10.94 -7.40 7.45
N ARG A 31 -10.81 -8.62 7.99
CA ARG A 31 -10.32 -8.82 9.34
C ARG A 31 -8.80 -8.81 9.32
N TYR A 32 -8.21 -7.80 9.96
CA TYR A 32 -6.76 -7.71 10.16
C TYR A 32 -6.38 -8.16 11.57
N PHE A 33 -5.14 -8.62 11.72
CA PHE A 33 -4.57 -9.09 12.97
C PHE A 33 -3.31 -8.30 13.30
N ASP A 34 -3.15 -7.96 14.57
CA ASP A 34 -1.93 -7.33 15.06
C ASP A 34 -0.91 -8.39 15.44
N VAL A 35 0.36 -8.13 15.14
CA VAL A 35 1.49 -8.96 15.55
C VAL A 35 1.89 -8.55 16.97
N ALA A 36 1.78 -9.47 17.94
CA ALA A 36 2.22 -9.18 19.29
C ALA A 36 3.76 -9.13 19.35
N LEU A 37 4.33 -8.38 20.31
CA LEU A 37 5.78 -8.35 20.51
C LEU A 37 6.36 -9.75 20.79
N ALA A 38 5.59 -10.62 21.45
CA ALA A 38 5.97 -12.00 21.69
C ALA A 38 6.11 -12.81 20.39
N ASP A 39 5.37 -12.46 19.34
CA ASP A 39 5.40 -13.14 18.04
C ASP A 39 6.60 -12.72 17.18
N THR A 40 7.36 -11.72 17.63
CA THR A 40 8.65 -11.31 17.02
C THR A 40 9.86 -12.02 17.64
N ILE A 41 9.62 -12.92 18.60
CA ILE A 41 10.62 -13.74 19.29
C ILE A 41 10.70 -15.10 18.57
N PRO A 42 11.91 -15.64 18.32
CA PRO A 42 12.17 -16.50 17.18
C PRO A 42 11.83 -17.97 17.44
N ASP A 43 10.60 -18.39 17.16
CA ASP A 43 10.28 -19.82 17.20
C ASP A 43 10.03 -20.44 15.80
N SER A 44 9.83 -19.64 14.75
CA SER A 44 9.75 -20.17 13.38
C SER A 44 9.80 -19.07 12.31
N LYS A 45 10.92 -18.93 11.61
CA LYS A 45 11.00 -18.11 10.39
C LYS A 45 10.16 -18.74 9.28
N LEU A 46 9.67 -17.92 8.35
CA LEU A 46 9.04 -18.38 7.12
C LEU A 46 10.02 -18.28 5.96
N LYS A 47 10.30 -19.40 5.31
CA LYS A 47 11.11 -19.47 4.09
C LYS A 47 10.22 -19.81 2.91
N ALA A 48 10.18 -18.93 1.91
CA ALA A 48 9.46 -19.17 0.66
C ALA A 48 10.14 -20.27 -0.16
N VAL A 49 9.34 -21.19 -0.71
CA VAL A 49 9.76 -22.23 -1.65
C VAL A 49 8.76 -22.31 -2.80
N THR A 50 9.25 -22.73 -3.97
CA THR A 50 8.43 -22.94 -5.17
C THR A 50 8.74 -24.31 -5.78
N ASP A 51 7.79 -24.85 -6.52
CA ASP A 51 7.94 -26.04 -7.37
C ASP A 51 8.45 -25.69 -8.79
N MET A 52 8.58 -24.39 -9.09
CA MET A 52 9.22 -23.88 -10.30
C MET A 52 10.75 -23.89 -10.16
N GLU A 53 11.47 -23.65 -11.26
CA GLU A 53 12.94 -23.63 -11.28
C GLU A 53 13.52 -22.56 -10.34
N HIS A 54 12.86 -21.39 -10.28
CA HIS A 54 13.28 -20.25 -9.49
C HIS A 54 12.08 -19.57 -8.81
N LEU A 55 12.34 -19.02 -7.62
CA LEU A 55 11.37 -18.22 -6.89
C LEU A 55 11.29 -16.83 -7.54
N GLU A 56 10.25 -16.60 -8.32
CA GLU A 56 10.02 -15.37 -9.09
C GLU A 56 8.67 -14.76 -8.76
N TYR A 57 8.51 -13.47 -9.03
CA TYR A 57 7.22 -12.79 -8.83
C TYR A 57 6.09 -13.56 -9.53
N GLY A 58 5.01 -13.84 -8.81
CA GLY A 58 3.83 -14.49 -9.38
C GLY A 58 3.85 -16.01 -9.42
N VAL A 59 4.98 -16.68 -9.15
CA VAL A 59 5.00 -18.16 -9.12
C VAL A 59 4.25 -18.70 -7.90
N SER A 60 3.69 -19.89 -8.03
CA SER A 60 3.10 -20.63 -6.91
C SER A 60 4.12 -20.77 -5.77
N VAL A 61 3.68 -20.48 -4.54
CA VAL A 61 4.58 -20.44 -3.37
C VAL A 61 3.99 -21.21 -2.19
N ALA A 62 4.88 -21.87 -1.46
CA ALA A 62 4.64 -22.40 -0.12
C ALA A 62 5.66 -21.78 0.84
N TYR A 63 5.35 -21.83 2.14
CA TYR A 63 6.26 -21.36 3.18
C TYR A 63 6.59 -22.50 4.13
N VAL A 64 7.89 -22.71 4.34
CA VAL A 64 8.43 -23.74 5.23
C VAL A 64 9.15 -23.11 6.41
N ASN A 65 9.28 -23.85 7.51
CA ASN A 65 10.15 -23.45 8.62
C ASN A 65 11.63 -23.82 8.33
N GLU A 66 12.52 -23.55 9.29
CA GLU A 66 13.95 -23.87 9.19
C GLU A 66 14.25 -25.38 9.05
N ASN A 67 13.33 -26.25 9.47
CA ASN A 67 13.44 -27.70 9.30
C ASN A 67 12.88 -28.19 7.94
N ASN A 68 12.38 -27.27 7.10
CA ASN A 68 11.64 -27.53 5.87
C ASN A 68 10.26 -28.19 6.07
N ASP A 69 9.68 -28.12 7.27
CA ASP A 69 8.27 -28.50 7.45
C ASP A 69 7.39 -27.45 6.79
N THR A 70 6.39 -27.89 6.02
CA THR A 70 5.41 -27.00 5.40
C THR A 70 4.53 -26.34 6.46
N ILE A 71 4.55 -25.01 6.50
CA ILE A 71 3.73 -24.18 7.40
C ILE A 71 2.52 -23.64 6.63
N ILE A 72 2.76 -23.08 5.45
CA ILE A 72 1.71 -22.64 4.51
C ILE A 72 1.90 -23.44 3.22
N PRO A 73 0.94 -24.29 2.84
CA PRO A 73 1.06 -25.13 1.64
C PRO A 73 0.84 -24.35 0.35
N PHE A 74 1.24 -24.95 -0.77
CA PHE A 74 0.94 -24.44 -2.11
C PHE A 74 -0.57 -24.34 -2.39
N GLY A 75 -0.92 -23.50 -3.36
CA GLY A 75 -2.24 -23.48 -4.01
C GLY A 75 -3.09 -22.25 -3.73
N LYS A 76 -2.82 -21.48 -2.67
CA LYS A 76 -3.58 -20.27 -2.34
C LYS A 76 -2.87 -18.97 -2.75
N TYR A 77 -1.53 -18.99 -2.77
CA TYR A 77 -0.73 -17.78 -2.87
C TYR A 77 0.31 -17.88 -3.98
N ALA A 78 0.63 -16.71 -4.53
CA ALA A 78 1.74 -16.48 -5.42
C ALA A 78 2.80 -15.64 -4.71
N TYR A 79 4.06 -15.85 -5.06
CA TYR A 79 5.18 -15.15 -4.45
C TYR A 79 5.15 -13.65 -4.76
N TYR A 80 5.22 -12.81 -3.72
CA TYR A 80 5.29 -11.35 -3.82
C TYR A 80 6.51 -10.78 -3.07
N GLY A 81 7.65 -11.46 -3.19
CA GLY A 81 8.95 -10.87 -2.86
C GLY A 81 9.31 -10.69 -1.37
N THR A 82 10.53 -10.16 -1.21
CA THR A 82 11.32 -9.82 0.00
C THR A 82 12.09 -10.96 0.68
N ASP A 83 13.39 -10.76 0.79
CA ASP A 83 14.35 -11.56 1.56
C ASP A 83 14.66 -10.96 2.95
N ILE A 84 14.16 -9.75 3.22
CA ILE A 84 14.36 -9.02 4.48
C ILE A 84 13.31 -9.32 5.57
N LEU A 85 12.26 -10.06 5.22
CA LEU A 85 11.18 -10.42 6.13
C LEU A 85 11.39 -11.82 6.67
N GLU A 86 11.51 -11.93 7.99
CA GLU A 86 11.86 -13.20 8.63
C GLU A 86 10.63 -13.92 9.21
N PHE A 87 9.53 -13.21 9.49
CA PHE A 87 8.45 -13.71 10.37
C PHE A 87 7.04 -13.63 9.77
N TYR A 88 6.90 -13.02 8.61
CA TYR A 88 5.64 -12.92 7.88
C TYR A 88 5.94 -12.96 6.39
N ALA A 89 4.92 -13.20 5.59
CA ALA A 89 5.03 -13.35 4.15
C ALA A 89 4.26 -12.25 3.44
N ASN A 90 4.88 -11.65 2.42
CA ASN A 90 4.17 -10.88 1.42
C ASN A 90 3.73 -11.82 0.31
N VAL A 91 2.43 -11.85 0.06
CA VAL A 91 1.80 -12.76 -0.88
C VAL A 91 0.83 -12.01 -1.78
N MET A 92 0.63 -12.55 -2.98
CA MET A 92 -0.58 -12.28 -3.75
C MET A 92 -1.51 -13.46 -3.58
N GLU A 93 -2.81 -13.20 -3.49
CA GLU A 93 -3.79 -14.24 -3.79
C GLU A 93 -3.50 -14.79 -5.19
N HIS A 94 -3.41 -16.11 -5.29
CA HIS A 94 -3.26 -16.82 -6.55
C HIS A 94 -4.67 -17.24 -7.00
N PRO A 95 -5.39 -16.41 -7.79
CA PRO A 95 -6.71 -16.81 -8.23
C PRO A 95 -6.61 -17.99 -9.21
N ASN A 96 -7.76 -18.61 -9.46
CA ASN A 96 -7.91 -19.69 -10.44
C ASN A 96 -7.95 -19.16 -11.88
N ASP A 97 -7.93 -17.83 -12.08
CA ASP A 97 -7.84 -17.16 -13.37
C ASP A 97 -6.47 -16.47 -13.52
N SER A 98 -6.15 -15.97 -14.71
CA SER A 98 -4.85 -15.34 -14.98
C SER A 98 -4.73 -13.92 -14.42
N THR A 99 -5.66 -13.46 -13.58
CA THR A 99 -5.48 -12.17 -12.87
C THR A 99 -4.60 -12.41 -11.64
N TYR A 100 -3.87 -11.41 -11.17
CA TYR A 100 -3.25 -11.51 -9.84
C TYR A 100 -4.17 -10.84 -8.84
N GLY A 101 -4.46 -11.53 -7.74
CA GLY A 101 -5.39 -11.06 -6.73
C GLY A 101 -4.78 -10.02 -5.79
N ARG A 102 -5.43 -9.84 -4.65
CA ARG A 102 -5.03 -8.89 -3.62
C ARG A 102 -3.60 -9.17 -3.11
N GLN A 103 -2.82 -8.11 -2.92
CA GLN A 103 -1.45 -8.15 -2.39
C GLN A 103 -1.47 -7.81 -0.90
N MET A 104 -1.00 -8.71 -0.05
CA MET A 104 -1.09 -8.56 1.40
C MET A 104 0.06 -9.22 2.16
N ALA A 105 0.28 -8.77 3.39
CA ALA A 105 1.12 -9.44 4.36
C ALA A 105 0.28 -10.42 5.18
N ILE A 106 0.80 -11.65 5.36
CA ILE A 106 0.19 -12.69 6.20
C ILE A 106 1.19 -13.26 7.21
N ASP A 107 0.70 -13.67 8.38
CA ASP A 107 1.48 -14.46 9.34
C ASP A 107 1.51 -15.96 8.96
N LYS A 108 2.19 -16.76 9.78
CA LYS A 108 2.28 -18.22 9.63
C LYS A 108 0.94 -18.97 9.72
N ASN A 109 -0.09 -18.34 10.29
CA ASN A 109 -1.44 -18.89 10.40
C ASN A 109 -2.35 -18.33 9.29
N GLU A 110 -1.78 -17.66 8.30
CA GLU A 110 -2.49 -16.98 7.20
C GLU A 110 -3.41 -15.85 7.68
N ASN A 111 -3.16 -15.30 8.87
CA ASN A 111 -3.84 -14.10 9.33
C ASN A 111 -3.34 -12.89 8.54
N ILE A 112 -4.26 -12.08 8.03
CA ILE A 112 -3.93 -10.88 7.27
C ILE A 112 -3.43 -9.81 8.23
N LEU A 113 -2.21 -9.32 8.02
CA LEU A 113 -1.61 -8.28 8.84
C LEU A 113 -1.98 -6.90 8.29
N PHE A 114 -1.76 -6.69 6.99
CA PHE A 114 -2.07 -5.46 6.27
C PHE A 114 -1.98 -5.68 4.75
N ASP A 115 -2.57 -4.77 3.99
CA ASP A 115 -2.38 -4.67 2.54
C ASP A 115 -1.11 -3.92 2.21
N LEU A 116 -0.51 -4.28 1.07
CA LEU A 116 0.78 -3.76 0.64
C LEU A 116 0.60 -2.48 -0.19
N VAL A 117 1.49 -1.51 0.04
CA VAL A 117 1.61 -0.34 -0.84
C VAL A 117 2.57 -0.70 -1.96
N MET A 118 2.08 -0.67 -3.19
CA MET A 118 2.89 -0.89 -4.39
C MET A 118 3.69 0.39 -4.71
N TYR A 119 4.97 0.21 -5.03
CA TYR A 119 5.87 1.26 -5.48
C TYR A 119 6.54 0.80 -6.77
N ASP A 120 6.26 1.51 -7.86
CA ASP A 120 6.64 1.11 -9.22
C ASP A 120 6.18 -0.34 -9.53
N ASN A 121 7.11 -1.27 -9.72
CA ASN A 121 6.84 -2.66 -10.07
C ASN A 121 6.99 -3.64 -8.89
N GLY A 122 6.94 -3.15 -7.65
CA GLY A 122 7.11 -4.02 -6.49
C GLY A 122 6.76 -3.37 -5.16
N LEU A 123 7.37 -3.91 -4.11
CA LEU A 123 7.13 -3.48 -2.74
C LEU A 123 7.88 -2.21 -2.40
N GLU A 124 7.23 -1.37 -1.60
CA GLU A 124 7.91 -0.24 -1.01
C GLU A 124 9.02 -0.67 -0.03
N PRO A 125 10.26 -0.13 -0.17
CA PRO A 125 11.33 -0.40 0.77
C PRO A 125 11.08 0.22 2.14
N PHE A 126 11.73 -0.35 3.16
CA PHE A 126 11.75 0.26 4.49
C PHE A 126 12.58 1.54 4.47
N ASN A 127 11.97 2.64 4.93
CA ASN A 127 12.63 3.91 5.15
C ASN A 127 12.60 4.22 6.65
N ASP A 128 13.77 4.50 7.23
CA ASP A 128 13.96 4.56 8.68
C ASP A 128 13.42 3.32 9.43
N GLY A 129 13.44 2.15 8.81
CA GLY A 129 12.95 0.90 9.42
C GLY A 129 11.42 0.79 9.51
N LEU A 130 10.68 1.67 8.85
CA LEU A 130 9.23 1.60 8.67
C LEU A 130 8.86 1.54 7.18
N THR A 131 7.73 0.92 6.85
CA THR A 131 7.15 0.91 5.49
C THR A 131 5.67 1.27 5.59
N ARG A 132 5.09 1.86 4.52
CA ARG A 132 3.67 2.23 4.52
C ARG A 132 2.83 0.98 4.29
N VAL A 133 1.70 0.92 4.97
CA VAL A 133 0.79 -0.22 4.93
C VAL A 133 -0.66 0.23 4.92
N ILE A 134 -1.56 -0.59 4.39
CA ILE A 134 -2.97 -0.26 4.28
C ILE A 134 -3.82 -1.21 5.12
N ARG A 135 -4.81 -0.67 5.82
CA ARG A 135 -5.94 -1.44 6.37
C ARG A 135 -7.23 -0.69 6.07
N ASN A 136 -8.22 -1.37 5.48
CA ASN A 136 -9.54 -0.79 5.16
C ASN A 136 -9.46 0.56 4.42
N GLY A 137 -8.55 0.69 3.45
CA GLY A 137 -8.38 1.90 2.64
C GLY A 137 -7.65 3.06 3.33
N LYS A 138 -7.19 2.89 4.58
CA LYS A 138 -6.40 3.87 5.33
C LYS A 138 -4.95 3.45 5.41
N MET A 139 -4.05 4.42 5.38
CA MET A 139 -2.62 4.23 5.44
C MET A 139 -2.08 4.39 6.86
N GLY A 140 -1.09 3.58 7.20
CA GLY A 140 -0.31 3.64 8.43
C GLY A 140 1.12 3.16 8.16
N TYR A 141 1.85 2.77 9.20
CA TYR A 141 3.22 2.29 9.06
C TYR A 141 3.46 1.01 9.85
N ALA A 142 4.19 0.07 9.24
CA ALA A 142 4.64 -1.15 9.88
C ALA A 142 6.16 -1.25 9.89
N ASN A 143 6.70 -2.01 10.86
CA ASN A 143 8.12 -2.35 10.91
C ASN A 143 8.40 -3.67 10.19
N LYS A 144 9.69 -4.05 10.09
CA LYS A 144 10.14 -5.29 9.43
C LYS A 144 9.68 -6.60 10.08
N PHE A 145 9.02 -6.51 11.24
CA PHE A 145 8.45 -7.66 11.93
C PHE A 145 6.94 -7.81 11.68
N GLY A 146 6.36 -6.97 10.81
CA GLY A 146 4.93 -7.00 10.51
C GLY A 146 4.06 -6.28 11.54
N GLN A 147 4.67 -5.61 12.52
CA GLN A 147 3.92 -4.84 13.52
C GLN A 147 3.54 -3.48 12.95
N VAL A 148 2.25 -3.13 13.00
CA VAL A 148 1.78 -1.77 12.73
C VAL A 148 2.20 -0.87 13.89
N VAL A 149 3.18 -0.01 13.65
CA VAL A 149 3.75 0.92 14.64
C VAL A 149 2.94 2.20 14.72
N ILE A 150 2.39 2.65 13.59
CA ILE A 150 1.51 3.82 13.49
C ILE A 150 0.24 3.35 12.80
N ALA A 151 -0.90 3.58 13.45
CA ALA A 151 -2.19 3.06 13.03
C ALA A 151 -2.57 3.48 11.60
N CYS A 152 -3.32 2.62 10.91
CA CYS A 152 -3.90 2.91 9.61
C CYS A 152 -5.13 3.81 9.76
N GLU A 153 -4.91 5.11 9.96
CA GLU A 153 -5.98 6.10 10.18
C GLU A 153 -5.92 7.26 9.18
N TYR A 154 -4.82 7.38 8.44
CA TYR A 154 -4.59 8.47 7.50
C TYR A 154 -5.16 8.13 6.13
N ASP A 155 -5.60 9.17 5.42
CA ASP A 155 -5.96 9.02 4.00
C ASP A 155 -4.72 8.83 3.15
N TYR A 156 -3.64 9.52 3.49
CA TYR A 156 -2.36 9.37 2.82
C TYR A 156 -1.20 9.67 3.76
N VAL A 157 -0.11 8.93 3.58
CA VAL A 157 1.15 9.14 4.30
C VAL A 157 2.33 9.09 3.33
N LYS A 158 3.31 9.98 3.51
CA LYS A 158 4.59 9.96 2.77
C LYS A 158 5.58 8.98 3.41
N TRP A 159 6.69 8.66 2.75
CA TRP A 159 7.74 7.86 3.40
C TRP A 159 8.37 8.62 4.58
N PHE A 160 8.96 7.88 5.52
CA PHE A 160 9.80 8.47 6.55
C PHE A 160 11.12 8.94 5.95
N GLU A 161 11.56 10.13 6.33
CA GLU A 161 12.87 10.67 6.00
C GLU A 161 13.39 11.46 7.20
N ASN A 162 14.61 11.17 7.66
CA ASN A 162 15.24 11.82 8.82
C ASN A 162 14.36 11.79 10.09
N GLY A 163 13.66 10.67 10.32
CA GLY A 163 12.83 10.43 11.50
C GLY A 163 11.46 11.09 11.49
N LYS A 164 11.04 11.69 10.36
CA LYS A 164 9.73 12.34 10.20
C LYS A 164 9.01 11.88 8.94
N ALA A 165 7.69 11.99 8.92
CA ALA A 165 6.89 11.84 7.71
C ALA A 165 5.72 12.82 7.70
N GLU A 166 5.29 13.25 6.51
CA GLU A 166 4.06 14.04 6.35
C GLU A 166 2.85 13.12 6.13
N VAL A 167 1.75 13.45 6.82
CA VAL A 167 0.51 12.69 6.77
C VAL A 167 -0.70 13.62 6.64
N THR A 168 -1.82 13.08 6.16
CA THR A 168 -3.10 13.79 6.09
C THR A 168 -4.27 12.86 6.33
N TYR A 169 -5.32 13.38 6.97
CA TYR A 169 -6.59 12.70 7.17
C TYR A 169 -7.58 12.88 6.00
N SER A 170 -7.27 13.76 5.04
CA SER A 170 -8.15 14.09 3.92
C SER A 170 -7.33 14.27 2.66
N ALA A 171 -7.20 13.21 1.86
CA ALA A 171 -6.48 13.25 0.60
C ALA A 171 -7.41 12.98 -0.59
N LYS A 172 -7.24 13.77 -1.65
CA LYS A 172 -7.83 13.51 -2.96
C LYS A 172 -6.74 13.07 -3.91
N GLU A 173 -7.02 12.07 -4.71
CA GLU A 173 -6.03 11.49 -5.62
C GLU A 173 -6.56 11.52 -7.04
N TYR A 174 -5.70 11.78 -8.01
CA TYR A 174 -6.03 11.75 -9.43
C TYR A 174 -4.79 11.40 -10.25
N PHE A 175 -4.98 10.99 -11.50
CA PHE A 175 -3.89 10.84 -12.45
C PHE A 175 -3.76 12.11 -13.29
N ASP A 176 -2.55 12.65 -13.41
CA ASP A 176 -2.31 13.77 -14.32
C ASP A 176 -2.27 13.32 -15.78
N LEU A 177 -2.01 14.27 -16.69
CA LEU A 177 -2.00 13.99 -18.14
C LEU A 177 -0.86 13.06 -18.57
N ASP A 178 0.15 12.88 -17.72
CA ASP A 178 1.29 11.98 -17.93
C ASP A 178 1.09 10.66 -17.15
N GLU A 179 -0.14 10.39 -16.67
CA GLU A 179 -0.51 9.21 -15.88
C GLU A 179 0.23 9.09 -14.54
N HIS A 180 0.79 10.17 -14.01
CA HIS A 180 1.35 10.16 -12.67
C HIS A 180 0.24 10.30 -11.63
N ARG A 181 0.29 9.47 -10.59
CA ARG A 181 -0.61 9.58 -9.44
C ARG A 181 -0.23 10.81 -8.60
N VAL A 182 -1.16 11.76 -8.51
CA VAL A 182 -1.03 12.98 -7.71
C VAL A 182 -1.93 12.88 -6.49
N VAL A 183 -1.43 13.36 -5.35
CA VAL A 183 -2.14 13.39 -4.07
C VAL A 183 -2.25 14.84 -3.61
N GLU A 184 -3.48 15.31 -3.40
CA GLU A 184 -3.79 16.66 -2.93
C GLU A 184 -4.41 16.64 -1.54
N SER A 185 -3.99 17.58 -0.70
CA SER A 185 -4.54 17.81 0.63
C SER A 185 -4.13 19.21 1.12
N ASP A 186 -5.06 19.90 1.77
CA ASP A 186 -4.82 21.20 2.39
C ASP A 186 -4.33 21.09 3.85
N ASN A 187 -4.33 19.88 4.43
CA ASN A 187 -4.13 19.64 5.87
C ASN A 187 -3.01 18.64 6.15
N TRP A 188 -1.84 18.85 5.55
CA TRP A 188 -0.64 18.07 5.87
C TRP A 188 -0.07 18.48 7.22
N PHE A 189 0.46 17.51 7.98
CA PHE A 189 1.26 17.75 9.17
C PHE A 189 2.33 16.67 9.32
N SER A 190 3.36 16.98 10.10
CA SER A 190 4.48 16.06 10.33
C SER A 190 4.28 15.21 11.57
N ILE A 191 4.65 13.94 11.49
CA ILE A 191 4.73 13.02 12.63
C ILE A 191 6.14 12.44 12.80
N ASP A 192 6.49 12.06 14.03
CA ASP A 192 7.65 11.23 14.35
C ASP A 192 7.38 9.74 14.13
N LYS A 193 8.40 8.89 14.31
CA LYS A 193 8.31 7.42 14.16
C LYS A 193 7.42 6.72 15.18
N LYS A 194 6.89 7.44 16.17
CA LYS A 194 5.92 6.95 17.15
C LYS A 194 4.50 7.47 16.84
N GLY A 195 4.33 8.24 15.76
CA GLY A 195 3.06 8.85 15.38
C GLY A 195 2.75 10.16 16.10
N ASN A 196 3.68 10.71 16.89
CA ASN A 196 3.44 11.99 17.53
C ASN A 196 3.62 13.11 16.53
N ARG A 197 2.72 14.10 16.55
CA ARG A 197 2.83 15.31 15.75
C ARG A 197 4.06 16.15 16.15
N VAL A 198 4.83 16.67 15.19
CA VAL A 198 6.16 17.32 15.39
C VAL A 198 6.40 18.60 14.59
N ASP A 199 5.33 19.24 14.12
CA ASP A 199 5.33 20.56 13.49
C ASP A 199 5.23 21.73 14.49
#